data_AF-A9B4F6-F1
#
_entry.id   AF-A9B4F6-F1
#
_cell.length_a   1.000
_cell.length_b   1.000
_cell.length_c   1.000
_cell.angle_alpha   90.00
_cell.angle_beta   90.00
_cell.angle_gamma   90.00
#
_symmetry.space_group_name_H-M   'P 1'
#
loop_
_entity.id
_entity.type
_entity.pdbx_description
1 polymer ?
#
loop_
_entity_poly.entity_id
_entity_poly.type
_entity_poly.pdbx_seq_one_letter_code
_entity_poly.pdbx_strand_id
1 'polypeptide(L)'
;MRFVRARLTTFDDPHYRAFVEQMTLARENQRAIRPPRQRDLFGGEAEQLLREWLAEQGQVLSERRILEYDERSGRQTIRKYREIDALVELGRSVHVFEVKASRSAHTIRKAATQLHDIRAALQLIIPRVYTTLLLVDTGIPTAETVSALMRSPDAPHTPPPTIADIIGDQSRFHLIEQPDEAQQWPDQVSIRRFSLEQLINMAGDRPLHLDWDLDEDEEPPAPPVINRQTVADDPDDETDNPFAALLGAI
;
A
#
# COMPACT_ATOMS: atom_id res chain seq x y z
N MET A 1 -18.18 -2.37 -15.16
CA MET A 1 -17.27 -1.24 -14.87
C MET A 1 -17.36 -0.93 -13.38
N ARG A 2 -16.29 -1.18 -12.62
CA ARG A 2 -16.26 -1.11 -11.13
C ARG A 2 -16.23 0.34 -10.62
N PHE A 3 -15.44 1.19 -11.27
CA PHE A 3 -15.30 2.61 -10.96
C PHE A 3 -16.16 3.46 -11.90
N VAL A 4 -16.72 4.57 -11.39
CA VAL A 4 -17.68 5.40 -12.13
C VAL A 4 -17.20 6.83 -12.34
N ARG A 5 -16.50 7.38 -11.36
CA ARG A 5 -15.95 8.73 -11.35
C ARG A 5 -14.61 8.72 -10.66
N ALA A 6 -13.69 9.54 -11.12
CA ALA A 6 -12.42 9.79 -10.46
C ALA A 6 -12.07 11.29 -10.48
N ARG A 7 -11.31 11.73 -9.49
CA ARG A 7 -10.73 13.07 -9.41
C ARG A 7 -9.37 12.96 -8.72
N LEU A 8 -8.38 13.65 -9.27
CA LEU A 8 -7.05 13.76 -8.68
C LEU A 8 -6.88 15.15 -8.06
N THR A 9 -6.63 15.21 -6.76
CA THR A 9 -6.58 16.44 -5.95
C THR A 9 -5.40 16.43 -4.97
N THR A 10 -5.23 17.50 -4.21
CA THR A 10 -4.14 17.67 -3.22
C THR A 10 -4.63 17.38 -1.80
N PHE A 11 -3.69 17.34 -0.85
CA PHE A 11 -4.00 17.20 0.58
C PHE A 11 -4.83 18.38 1.14
N ASP A 12 -4.75 19.56 0.51
CA ASP A 12 -5.51 20.76 0.91
C ASP A 12 -6.98 20.74 0.46
N ASP A 13 -7.41 19.72 -0.28
CA ASP A 13 -8.79 19.63 -0.77
C ASP A 13 -9.80 19.59 0.41
N PRO A 14 -10.79 20.49 0.45
CA PRO A 14 -11.73 20.56 1.58
C PRO A 14 -12.52 19.28 1.81
N HIS A 15 -12.87 18.53 0.75
CA HIS A 15 -13.61 17.28 0.89
C HIS A 15 -12.72 16.16 1.45
N TYR A 16 -11.46 16.13 1.03
CA TYR A 16 -10.49 15.19 1.57
C TYR A 16 -10.19 15.47 3.04
N ARG A 17 -9.96 16.72 3.41
CA ARG A 17 -9.73 17.11 4.81
C ARG A 17 -10.89 16.74 5.72
N ALA A 18 -12.13 17.05 5.30
CA ALA A 18 -13.32 16.66 6.04
C ALA A 18 -13.44 15.14 6.22
N PHE A 19 -13.06 14.35 5.19
CA PHE A 19 -13.01 12.90 5.29
C PHE A 19 -11.98 12.40 6.31
N VAL A 20 -10.76 12.95 6.29
CA VAL A 20 -9.72 12.60 7.26
C VAL A 20 -10.14 12.97 8.68
N GLU A 21 -10.73 14.15 8.89
CA GLU A 21 -11.23 14.59 10.20
C GLU A 21 -12.31 13.64 10.74
N GLN A 22 -13.27 13.22 9.91
CA GLN A 22 -14.29 12.23 10.29
C GLN A 22 -13.67 10.88 10.67
N MET A 23 -12.66 10.42 9.91
CA MET A 23 -11.96 9.17 10.19
C MET A 23 -11.16 9.23 11.50
N THR A 24 -10.52 10.37 11.79
CA THR A 24 -9.79 10.60 13.05
C THR A 24 -10.75 10.57 14.23
N LEU A 25 -11.86 11.31 14.17
CA LEU A 25 -12.88 11.30 15.23
C LEU A 25 -13.46 9.90 15.48
N ALA A 26 -13.72 9.13 14.41
CA ALA A 26 -14.19 7.75 14.54
C ALA A 26 -13.15 6.85 15.24
N ARG A 27 -11.85 7.04 14.97
CA ARG A 27 -10.76 6.29 15.61
C ARG A 27 -10.53 6.68 17.07
N GLU A 28 -10.55 7.97 17.38
CA GLU A 28 -10.44 8.49 18.76
C GLU A 28 -11.54 7.94 19.66
N ASN A 29 -12.76 7.82 19.12
CA ASN A 29 -13.89 7.22 19.84
C ASN A 29 -13.77 5.70 20.03
N GLN A 30 -12.86 5.02 19.33
CA GLN A 30 -12.78 3.55 19.28
C GLN A 30 -11.51 2.94 19.90
N ARG A 31 -10.45 3.71 20.22
CA ARG A 31 -9.19 3.13 20.73
C ARG A 31 -8.47 3.96 21.80
N ALA A 32 -7.85 3.25 22.75
CA ALA A 32 -6.69 3.73 23.49
C ALA A 32 -5.57 4.06 22.49
N ILE A 33 -5.12 5.32 22.47
CA ILE A 33 -4.10 5.82 21.56
C ILE A 33 -2.78 5.08 21.88
N ARG A 34 -2.36 4.19 20.97
CA ARG A 34 -1.02 3.59 21.03
C ARG A 34 -0.04 4.44 20.22
N PRO A 35 1.22 4.55 20.64
CA PRO A 35 2.26 5.13 19.80
C PRO A 35 2.42 4.31 18.49
N PRO A 36 2.87 4.96 17.40
CA PRO A 36 3.16 4.26 16.15
C PRO A 36 4.28 3.23 16.36
N ARG A 37 4.20 2.09 15.66
CA ARG A 37 5.26 1.07 15.68
C ARG A 37 6.46 1.58 14.90
N GLN A 38 7.66 1.13 15.25
CA GLN A 38 8.89 1.44 14.50
C GLN A 38 8.75 1.04 13.02
N ARG A 39 8.02 -0.03 12.73
CA ARG A 39 7.72 -0.43 11.34
C ARG A 39 6.89 0.60 10.58
N ASP A 40 5.94 1.25 11.24
CA ASP A 40 5.15 2.31 10.63
C ASP A 40 6.01 3.55 10.41
N LEU A 41 6.88 3.89 11.38
CA LEU A 41 7.83 5.00 11.27
C LEU A 41 8.82 4.81 10.12
N PHE A 42 9.47 3.65 10.03
CA PHE A 42 10.35 3.34 8.91
C PHE A 42 9.62 3.38 7.57
N GLY A 43 8.36 2.92 7.52
CA GLY A 43 7.55 2.98 6.30
C GLY A 43 7.48 4.41 5.74
N GLY A 44 7.24 5.40 6.60
CA GLY A 44 7.24 6.81 6.24
C GLY A 44 8.62 7.35 5.87
N GLU A 45 9.67 6.94 6.58
CA GLU A 45 11.07 7.32 6.26
C GLU A 45 11.49 6.79 4.89
N ALA A 46 11.18 5.53 4.59
CA ALA A 46 11.45 4.91 3.30
C ALA A 46 10.69 5.58 2.16
N GLU A 47 9.42 5.94 2.38
CA GLU A 47 8.64 6.71 1.41
C GLU A 47 9.31 8.05 1.11
N GLN A 48 9.69 8.80 2.16
CA GLN A 48 10.34 10.09 2.00
C GLN A 48 11.67 9.97 1.23
N LEU A 49 12.53 9.03 1.62
CA LEU A 49 13.82 8.80 0.94
C LEU A 49 13.63 8.46 -0.54
N LEU A 50 12.67 7.60 -0.86
CA LEU A 50 12.44 7.19 -2.23
C LEU A 50 11.78 8.28 -3.08
N ARG A 51 10.99 9.18 -2.47
CA ARG A 51 10.52 10.40 -3.14
C ARG A 51 11.68 11.35 -3.47
N GLU A 52 12.61 11.54 -2.55
CA GLU A 52 13.83 12.33 -2.79
C GLU A 52 14.68 11.71 -3.90
N TRP A 53 14.89 10.39 -3.86
CA TRP A 53 15.58 9.66 -4.91
C TRP A 53 14.91 9.83 -6.29
N LEU A 54 13.58 9.76 -6.37
CA LEU A 54 12.85 10.04 -7.63
C LEU A 54 13.14 11.44 -8.15
N ALA A 55 13.16 12.45 -7.27
CA ALA A 55 13.49 13.83 -7.65
C ALA A 55 14.95 13.95 -8.15
N GLU A 56 15.90 13.24 -7.54
CA GLU A 56 17.29 13.16 -8.00
C GLU A 56 17.43 12.49 -9.37
N GLN A 57 16.53 11.55 -9.70
CA GLN A 57 16.41 10.99 -11.06
C GLN A 57 15.78 11.96 -12.07
N GLY A 58 15.52 13.22 -11.68
CA GLY A 58 14.95 14.26 -12.53
C GLY A 58 13.43 14.23 -12.64
N GLN A 59 12.74 13.43 -11.81
CA GLN A 59 11.29 13.36 -11.82
C GLN A 59 10.70 14.59 -11.09
N VAL A 60 9.72 15.25 -11.71
CA VAL A 60 8.98 16.35 -11.07
C VAL A 60 7.74 15.78 -10.41
N LEU A 61 7.79 15.63 -9.08
CA LEU A 61 6.69 15.07 -8.29
C LEU A 61 5.53 16.08 -8.18
N SER A 62 4.32 15.61 -8.43
CA SER A 62 3.08 16.37 -8.27
C SER A 62 2.55 16.23 -6.84
N GLU A 63 2.00 17.32 -6.30
CA GLU A 63 1.28 17.32 -5.02
C GLU A 63 -0.16 16.82 -5.15
N ARG A 64 -0.63 16.59 -6.39
CA ARG A 64 -1.97 16.04 -6.66
C ARG A 64 -1.98 14.53 -6.43
N ARG A 65 -1.78 14.12 -5.17
CA ARG A 65 -1.59 12.73 -4.75
C ARG A 65 -2.82 12.10 -4.10
N ILE A 66 -3.93 12.82 -4.05
CA ILE A 66 -5.19 12.31 -3.50
C ILE A 66 -6.08 11.87 -4.65
N LEU A 67 -6.28 10.56 -4.76
CA LEU A 67 -7.22 9.96 -5.70
C LEU A 67 -8.57 9.76 -5.01
N GLU A 68 -9.53 10.59 -5.38
CA GLU A 68 -10.95 10.40 -5.05
C GLU A 68 -11.61 9.58 -6.17
N TYR A 69 -12.39 8.56 -5.81
CA TYR A 69 -13.16 7.80 -6.79
C TYR A 69 -14.45 7.23 -6.19
N ASP A 70 -15.44 7.04 -7.06
CA ASP A 70 -16.70 6.39 -6.72
C ASP A 70 -16.66 4.93 -7.21
N GLU A 71 -16.79 3.98 -6.28
CA GLU A 71 -16.81 2.55 -6.53
C GLU A 71 -18.23 1.99 -6.42
N ARG A 72 -18.67 1.18 -7.39
CA ARG A 72 -19.98 0.52 -7.31
C ARG A 72 -19.93 -0.62 -6.29
N SER A 73 -20.89 -0.59 -5.37
CA SER A 73 -21.17 -1.68 -4.43
C SER A 73 -22.66 -2.01 -4.52
N GLY A 74 -22.99 -3.14 -5.17
CA GLY A 74 -24.38 -3.51 -5.46
C GLY A 74 -25.11 -2.44 -6.28
N ARG A 75 -26.16 -1.85 -5.70
CA ARG A 75 -26.95 -0.76 -6.32
C ARG A 75 -26.45 0.65 -5.95
N GLN A 76 -25.46 0.76 -5.05
CA GLN A 76 -24.97 2.03 -4.54
C GLN A 76 -23.57 2.35 -5.09
N THR A 77 -23.19 3.62 -4.99
CA THR A 77 -21.82 4.09 -5.23
C THR A 77 -21.24 4.63 -3.95
N ILE A 78 -20.07 4.14 -3.56
CA ILE A 78 -19.37 4.56 -2.36
C ILE A 78 -18.16 5.39 -2.79
N ARG A 79 -18.05 6.60 -2.25
CA ARG A 79 -16.88 7.44 -2.44
C ARG A 79 -15.72 6.95 -1.58
N LYS A 80 -14.55 6.82 -2.18
CA LYS A 80 -13.31 6.43 -1.51
C LYS A 80 -12.20 7.43 -1.86
N TYR A 81 -11.24 7.51 -0.94
CA TYR A 81 -10.03 8.28 -1.12
C TYR A 81 -8.83 7.34 -0.98
N ARG A 82 -7.82 7.57 -1.81
CA ARG A 82 -6.51 6.92 -1.74
C ARG A 82 -5.43 7.96 -1.81
N GLU A 83 -4.51 7.90 -0.86
CA GLU A 83 -3.25 8.62 -0.92
C GLU A 83 -2.30 7.85 -1.84
N ILE A 84 -1.62 8.56 -2.72
CA ILE A 84 -0.61 8.03 -3.63
C ILE A 84 0.77 8.46 -3.09
N ASP A 85 1.66 7.49 -2.88
CA ASP A 85 2.97 7.75 -2.28
C ASP A 85 3.79 8.72 -3.14
N ALA A 86 3.89 8.52 -4.46
CA ALA A 86 4.39 9.54 -5.38
C ALA A 86 3.71 9.52 -6.75
N LEU A 87 3.62 10.70 -7.39
CA LEU A 87 2.98 10.87 -8.70
C LEU A 87 3.78 11.83 -9.57
N VAL A 88 3.98 11.49 -10.84
CA VAL A 88 4.59 12.35 -11.86
C VAL A 88 3.59 12.58 -12.98
N GLU A 89 3.41 13.84 -13.38
CA GLU A 89 2.57 14.21 -14.52
C GLU A 89 3.44 14.30 -15.79
N LEU A 90 3.18 13.41 -16.75
CA LEU A 90 3.92 13.26 -18.01
C LEU A 90 3.04 13.74 -19.18
N GLY A 91 2.66 15.02 -19.16
CA GLY A 91 1.78 15.62 -20.16
C GLY A 91 0.36 15.02 -20.15
N ARG A 92 0.08 14.07 -21.05
CA ARG A 92 -1.22 13.36 -21.13
C ARG A 92 -1.23 12.01 -20.42
N SER A 93 -0.14 11.68 -19.73
CA SER A 93 0.01 10.47 -18.92
C SER A 93 0.39 10.84 -17.49
N VAL A 94 0.23 9.89 -16.57
CA VAL A 94 0.82 9.97 -15.23
C VAL A 94 1.60 8.71 -14.93
N HIS A 95 2.59 8.85 -14.04
CA HIS A 95 3.33 7.74 -13.48
C HIS A 95 3.12 7.74 -11.96
N VAL A 96 2.52 6.66 -11.47
CA VAL A 96 2.23 6.45 -10.06
C VAL A 96 3.27 5.52 -9.45
N PHE A 97 3.73 5.87 -8.26
CA PHE A 97 4.64 5.07 -7.47
C PHE A 97 3.97 4.70 -6.15
N GLU A 98 4.09 3.42 -5.78
CA GLU A 98 3.75 2.91 -4.45
C GLU A 98 5.05 2.45 -3.79
N VAL A 99 5.25 2.79 -2.52
CA VAL A 99 6.40 2.40 -1.71
C VAL A 99 5.98 1.32 -0.73
N LYS A 100 6.77 0.24 -0.67
CA LYS A 100 6.59 -0.81 0.34
C LYS A 100 7.92 -1.29 0.88
N ALA A 101 8.06 -1.29 2.20
CA ALA A 101 9.15 -1.96 2.90
C ALA A 101 8.66 -3.29 3.47
N SER A 102 9.21 -4.43 3.04
CA SER A 102 8.70 -5.74 3.45
C SER A 102 9.77 -6.82 3.56
N ARG A 103 9.50 -7.79 4.45
CA ARG A 103 10.19 -9.09 4.58
C ARG A 103 9.46 -10.22 3.82
N SER A 104 8.30 -9.93 3.25
CA SER A 104 7.43 -10.92 2.60
C SER A 104 7.19 -10.58 1.13
N ALA A 105 7.48 -11.54 0.24
CA ALA A 105 7.20 -11.39 -1.18
C ALA A 105 5.68 -11.29 -1.47
N HIS A 106 4.81 -11.76 -0.57
CA HIS A 106 3.36 -11.60 -0.71
C HIS A 106 2.91 -10.14 -0.78
N THR A 107 3.64 -9.23 -0.13
CA THR A 107 3.35 -7.78 -0.18
C THR A 107 3.37 -7.25 -1.61
N ILE A 108 4.20 -7.83 -2.49
CA ILE A 108 4.27 -7.45 -3.91
C ILE A 108 2.93 -7.69 -4.59
N ARG A 109 2.26 -8.83 -4.35
CA ARG A 109 0.94 -9.13 -4.93
C ARG A 109 -0.13 -8.17 -4.41
N LYS A 110 -0.14 -7.87 -3.11
CA LYS A 110 -1.08 -6.91 -2.50
C LYS A 110 -0.90 -5.51 -3.11
N ALA A 111 0.35 -5.05 -3.19
CA ALA A 111 0.69 -3.77 -3.81
C ALA A 111 0.33 -3.72 -5.30
N ALA A 112 0.51 -4.83 -6.02
CA ALA A 112 0.10 -4.94 -7.42
C ALA A 112 -1.40 -4.75 -7.61
N THR A 113 -2.21 -5.38 -6.75
CA THR A 113 -3.67 -5.20 -6.77
C THR A 113 -4.05 -3.75 -6.46
N GLN A 114 -3.37 -3.12 -5.49
CA GLN A 114 -3.58 -1.70 -5.19
C GLN A 114 -3.24 -0.81 -6.38
N LEU A 115 -2.08 -1.00 -7.00
CA LEU A 115 -1.65 -0.25 -8.18
C LEU A 115 -2.57 -0.50 -9.39
N HIS A 116 -3.10 -1.71 -9.57
CA HIS A 116 -4.09 -2.01 -10.59
C HIS A 116 -5.40 -1.26 -10.37
N ASP A 117 -5.89 -1.22 -9.12
CA ASP A 117 -7.09 -0.45 -8.75
C ASP A 117 -6.88 1.06 -8.97
N ILE A 118 -5.72 1.58 -8.55
CA ILE A 118 -5.34 2.98 -8.78
C ILE A 118 -5.30 3.29 -10.27
N ARG A 119 -4.66 2.44 -11.07
CA ARG A 119 -4.60 2.59 -12.54
C ARG A 119 -6.00 2.63 -13.14
N ALA A 120 -6.84 1.66 -12.81
CA ALA A 120 -8.18 1.55 -13.36
C ALA A 120 -9.08 2.76 -12.99
N ALA A 121 -8.94 3.30 -11.78
CA ALA A 121 -9.64 4.51 -11.38
C ALA A 121 -9.09 5.77 -12.09
N LEU A 122 -7.77 5.94 -12.16
CA LEU A 122 -7.14 7.07 -12.86
C LEU A 122 -7.40 7.06 -14.37
N GLN A 123 -7.52 5.87 -14.98
CA GLN A 123 -7.84 5.71 -16.41
C GLN A 123 -9.21 6.27 -16.80
N LEU A 124 -10.08 6.58 -15.84
CA LEU A 124 -11.32 7.32 -16.10
C LEU A 124 -11.08 8.77 -16.54
N ILE A 125 -9.95 9.37 -16.13
CA ILE A 125 -9.63 10.78 -16.35
C ILE A 125 -8.30 11.01 -17.09
N ILE A 126 -7.39 10.04 -17.06
CA ILE A 126 -6.06 10.11 -17.68
C ILE A 126 -5.86 8.89 -18.59
N PRO A 127 -5.70 9.06 -19.92
CA PRO A 127 -5.67 7.94 -20.86
C PRO A 127 -4.58 6.89 -20.60
N ARG A 128 -3.47 7.28 -20.00
CA ARG A 128 -2.30 6.43 -19.83
C ARG A 128 -1.68 6.63 -18.44
N VAL A 129 -1.62 5.54 -17.69
CA VAL A 129 -1.22 5.54 -16.28
C VAL A 129 -0.18 4.43 -16.11
N TYR A 130 1.06 4.82 -15.91
CA TYR A 130 2.16 3.92 -15.58
C TYR A 130 2.18 3.70 -14.06
N THR A 131 2.54 2.50 -13.62
CA THR A 131 2.57 2.19 -12.18
C THR A 131 3.84 1.42 -11.83
N THR A 132 4.53 1.89 -10.81
CA THR A 132 5.74 1.25 -10.30
C THR A 132 5.63 1.01 -8.81
N LEU A 133 5.99 -0.20 -8.38
CA LEU A 133 6.26 -0.51 -6.99
C LEU A 133 7.75 -0.24 -6.70
N LEU A 134 8.02 0.68 -5.78
CA LEU A 134 9.34 0.86 -5.19
C LEU A 134 9.40 -0.03 -3.94
N LEU A 135 10.02 -1.21 -4.10
CA LEU A 135 10.10 -2.24 -3.07
C LEU A 135 11.41 -2.09 -2.29
N VAL A 136 11.33 -1.71 -1.02
CA VAL A 136 12.44 -1.84 -0.07
C VAL A 136 12.42 -3.26 0.49
N ASP A 137 13.42 -4.05 0.10
CA ASP A 137 13.63 -5.39 0.60
C ASP A 137 14.34 -5.32 1.96
N THR A 138 13.60 -5.65 3.00
CA THR A 138 14.09 -5.67 4.39
C THR A 138 14.34 -7.10 4.87
N GLY A 139 14.52 -8.07 3.97
CA GLY A 139 14.81 -9.47 4.31
C GLY A 139 13.85 -10.50 3.69
N ILE A 140 13.39 -10.28 2.46
CA ILE A 140 12.61 -11.28 1.71
C ILE A 140 13.51 -12.49 1.45
N PRO A 141 13.06 -13.72 1.77
CA PRO A 141 13.91 -14.90 1.69
C PRO A 141 14.35 -15.17 0.25
N THR A 142 15.62 -15.53 0.10
CA THR A 142 16.19 -15.99 -1.18
C THR A 142 15.90 -17.46 -1.40
N ALA A 143 16.06 -17.96 -2.64
CA ALA A 143 15.89 -19.39 -2.93
C ALA A 143 16.81 -20.29 -2.06
N GLU A 144 18.01 -19.82 -1.75
CA GLU A 144 18.95 -20.51 -0.86
C GLU A 144 18.44 -20.53 0.58
N THR A 145 17.96 -19.38 1.08
CA THR A 145 17.37 -19.26 2.42
C THR A 145 16.13 -20.16 2.56
N VAL A 146 15.24 -20.17 1.57
CA VAL A 146 14.08 -21.05 1.53
C VAL A 146 14.52 -22.51 1.53
N SER A 147 15.49 -22.87 0.69
CA SER A 147 16.00 -24.24 0.61
C SER A 147 16.62 -24.71 1.93
N ALA A 148 17.32 -23.84 2.64
CA ALA A 148 17.88 -24.14 3.97
C ALA A 148 16.76 -24.30 5.02
N LEU A 149 15.79 -23.39 5.03
CA LEU A 149 14.62 -23.46 5.92
C LEU A 149 13.84 -24.76 5.74
N MET A 150 13.60 -25.16 4.50
CA MET A 150 12.83 -26.38 4.16
C MET A 150 13.55 -27.69 4.52
N ARG A 151 14.84 -27.64 4.86
CA ARG A 151 15.59 -28.81 5.37
C ARG A 151 15.55 -28.91 6.91
N SER A 152 15.03 -27.89 7.59
CA SER A 152 14.91 -27.88 9.05
C SER A 152 13.86 -28.90 9.52
N PRO A 153 14.04 -29.53 10.71
CA PRO A 153 12.99 -30.37 11.32
C PRO A 153 11.65 -29.63 11.50
N ASP A 154 11.70 -28.32 11.71
CA ASP A 154 10.53 -27.45 11.93
C ASP A 154 10.11 -26.69 10.65
N ALA A 155 10.38 -27.25 9.48
CA ALA A 155 10.04 -26.61 8.21
C ALA A 155 8.52 -26.38 8.06
N PRO A 156 8.08 -25.22 7.54
CA PRO A 156 6.68 -24.99 7.24
C PRO A 156 6.19 -25.94 6.13
N HIS A 157 4.89 -26.26 6.12
CA HIS A 157 4.30 -27.14 5.10
C HIS A 157 4.41 -26.59 3.67
N THR A 158 4.42 -25.27 3.52
CA THR A 158 4.53 -24.58 2.23
C THR A 158 5.76 -23.67 2.27
N PRO A 159 6.64 -23.72 1.26
CA PRO A 159 7.80 -22.83 1.22
C PRO A 159 7.35 -21.37 1.15
N PRO A 160 7.94 -20.46 1.93
CA PRO A 160 7.66 -19.04 1.78
C PRO A 160 8.13 -18.57 0.39
N PRO A 161 7.34 -17.74 -0.31
CA PRO A 161 7.70 -17.31 -1.66
C PRO A 161 8.87 -16.34 -1.65
N THR A 162 9.74 -16.50 -2.63
CA THR A 162 10.81 -15.56 -2.97
C THR A 162 10.28 -14.48 -3.91
N ILE A 163 11.06 -13.40 -4.11
CA ILE A 163 10.75 -12.39 -5.14
C ILE A 163 10.69 -13.04 -6.52
N ALA A 164 11.61 -13.96 -6.82
CA ALA A 164 11.66 -14.66 -8.11
C ALA A 164 10.38 -15.47 -8.37
N ASP A 165 9.82 -16.10 -7.34
CA ASP A 165 8.55 -16.85 -7.47
C ASP A 165 7.37 -15.93 -7.81
N ILE A 166 7.37 -14.69 -7.32
CA ILE A 166 6.33 -13.70 -7.63
C ILE A 166 6.52 -13.13 -9.04
N ILE A 167 7.75 -12.81 -9.41
CA ILE A 167 8.09 -12.18 -10.70
C ILE A 167 8.07 -13.19 -11.85
N GLY A 168 8.18 -14.50 -11.55
CA GLY A 168 8.03 -15.56 -12.53
C GLY A 168 6.70 -15.49 -13.31
N ASP A 169 5.67 -14.84 -12.75
CA ASP A 169 4.48 -14.41 -13.47
C ASP A 169 4.72 -13.08 -14.24
N GLN A 170 5.55 -13.14 -15.28
CA GLN A 170 5.89 -12.00 -16.14
C GLN A 170 4.69 -11.38 -16.87
N SER A 171 3.52 -12.02 -16.82
CA SER A 171 2.30 -11.45 -17.39
C SER A 171 1.79 -10.25 -16.59
N ARG A 172 2.19 -10.14 -15.31
CA ARG A 172 1.74 -9.10 -14.39
C ARG A 172 2.84 -8.13 -13.97
N PHE A 173 4.10 -8.60 -13.97
CA PHE A 173 5.24 -7.90 -13.39
C PHE A 173 6.42 -7.82 -14.34
N HIS A 174 7.15 -6.72 -14.24
CA HIS A 174 8.48 -6.59 -14.83
C HIS A 174 9.41 -5.82 -13.90
N LEU A 175 10.68 -6.22 -13.86
CA LEU A 175 11.72 -5.51 -13.13
C LEU A 175 12.24 -4.35 -13.97
N ILE A 176 12.50 -3.23 -13.32
CA ILE A 176 13.12 -2.05 -13.93
C ILE A 176 14.30 -1.57 -13.10
N GLU A 177 15.27 -0.96 -13.76
CA GLU A 177 16.38 -0.27 -13.09
C GLU A 177 16.12 1.22 -12.96
N GLN A 178 15.43 1.80 -13.94
CA GLN A 178 15.11 3.23 -14.00
C GLN A 178 13.61 3.47 -14.13
N PRO A 179 13.04 4.52 -13.49
CA PRO A 179 11.60 4.80 -13.55
C PRO A 179 11.05 4.88 -14.98
N ASP A 180 11.76 5.53 -15.90
CA ASP A 180 11.29 5.75 -17.27
C ASP A 180 11.12 4.46 -18.08
N GLU A 181 11.78 3.37 -17.68
CA GLU A 181 11.62 2.05 -18.32
C GLU A 181 10.18 1.53 -18.21
N ALA A 182 9.42 1.95 -17.18
CA ALA A 182 8.01 1.60 -17.01
C ALA A 182 7.15 1.93 -18.24
N GLN A 183 7.57 2.91 -19.04
CA GLN A 183 6.83 3.32 -20.23
C GLN A 183 6.77 2.24 -21.33
N GLN A 184 7.69 1.29 -21.31
CA GLN A 184 7.75 0.17 -22.25
C GLN A 184 6.70 -0.91 -21.94
N TRP A 185 6.15 -0.93 -20.72
CA TRP A 185 5.18 -1.93 -20.26
C TRP A 185 3.95 -1.27 -19.61
N PRO A 186 3.15 -0.50 -20.37
CA PRO A 186 2.03 0.30 -19.85
C PRO A 186 0.96 -0.51 -19.10
N ASP A 187 0.82 -1.80 -19.43
CA ASP A 187 -0.23 -2.67 -18.90
C ASP A 187 0.23 -3.54 -17.72
N GLN A 188 1.51 -3.46 -17.33
CA GLN A 188 2.07 -4.25 -16.23
C GLN A 188 2.52 -3.37 -15.06
N VAL A 189 2.71 -3.96 -13.88
CA VAL A 189 3.30 -3.25 -12.73
C VAL A 189 4.81 -3.39 -12.82
N SER A 190 5.51 -2.26 -12.94
CA SER A 190 6.98 -2.25 -12.84
C SER A 190 7.39 -2.40 -11.39
N ILE A 191 8.51 -3.07 -11.13
CA ILE A 191 9.09 -3.20 -9.80
C ILE A 191 10.53 -2.68 -9.84
N ARG A 192 10.81 -1.67 -9.01
CA ARG A 192 12.17 -1.26 -8.68
C ARG A 192 12.48 -1.72 -7.26
N ARG A 193 13.48 -2.60 -7.13
CA ARG A 193 13.92 -3.12 -5.83
C ARG A 193 15.06 -2.27 -5.27
N PHE A 194 14.97 -1.96 -4.00
CA PHE A 194 16.04 -1.38 -3.19
C PHE A 194 16.37 -2.35 -2.06
N SER A 195 17.65 -2.61 -1.84
CA SER A 195 18.11 -3.26 -0.61
C SER A 195 18.01 -2.29 0.56
N LEU A 196 17.91 -2.83 1.78
CA LEU A 196 18.00 -2.02 3.00
C LEU A 196 19.31 -1.23 3.06
N GLU A 197 20.43 -1.82 2.62
CA GLU A 197 21.74 -1.15 2.57
C GLU A 197 21.71 0.07 1.64
N GLN A 198 21.11 -0.04 0.45
CA GLN A 198 20.94 1.10 -0.45
C GLN A 198 20.15 2.22 0.21
N LEU A 199 19.09 1.88 0.97
CA LEU A 199 18.27 2.88 1.63
C LEU A 199 19.00 3.56 2.79
N ILE A 200 19.78 2.80 3.58
CA ILE A 200 20.66 3.35 4.62
C ILE A 200 21.68 4.32 4.00
N ASN A 201 22.30 3.93 2.88
CA ASN A 201 23.24 4.80 2.16
C ASN A 201 22.57 6.08 1.62
N MET A 202 21.31 6.01 1.16
CA MET A 202 20.53 7.19 0.75
C MET A 202 20.15 8.10 1.93
N ALA A 203 19.93 7.52 3.11
CA ALA A 203 19.62 8.29 4.31
C ALA A 203 20.80 9.13 4.78
N GLY A 204 22.04 8.63 4.60
CA GLY A 204 23.25 9.27 5.08
C GLY A 204 23.26 9.32 6.60
N ASP A 205 23.36 10.52 7.17
CA ASP A 205 23.35 10.74 8.62
C ASP A 205 21.95 10.78 9.24
N ARG A 206 20.88 10.68 8.43
CA ARG A 206 19.50 10.70 8.94
C ARG A 206 19.22 9.41 9.73
N PRO A 207 18.73 9.52 10.96
CA PRO A 207 18.36 8.33 11.74
C PRO A 207 17.19 7.62 11.05
N LEU A 208 17.27 6.28 10.99
CA LEU A 208 16.20 5.41 10.53
C LEU A 208 15.76 4.48 11.66
N HIS A 209 14.47 4.18 11.71
CA HIS A 209 13.93 3.21 12.67
C HIS A 209 14.18 1.78 12.18
N LEU A 210 15.31 1.20 12.60
CA LEU A 210 15.78 -0.11 12.15
C LEU A 210 15.59 -1.24 13.19
N ASP A 211 15.07 -0.96 14.38
CA ASP A 211 14.93 -1.93 15.48
C ASP A 211 13.49 -2.46 15.61
N TRP A 212 12.88 -2.74 14.46
CA TRP A 212 11.52 -3.28 14.28
C TRP A 212 11.29 -4.71 14.76
N ASP A 213 12.34 -5.52 14.97
CA ASP A 213 12.18 -6.87 15.54
C ASP A 213 11.67 -6.81 17.00
N LEU A 214 11.88 -5.69 17.71
CA LEU A 214 11.43 -5.49 19.08
C LEU A 214 9.91 -5.26 19.20
N ASP A 215 9.24 -4.88 18.10
CA ASP A 215 7.80 -4.61 18.08
C ASP A 215 6.95 -5.87 17.75
N GLU A 216 7.57 -6.96 17.30
CA GLU A 216 6.87 -8.19 16.87
C GLU A 216 6.37 -9.03 18.07
N ASP A 217 6.99 -8.88 19.25
CA ASP A 217 6.68 -9.66 20.47
C ASP A 217 5.53 -9.09 21.33
N GLU A 218 4.99 -7.90 21.00
CA GLU A 218 3.79 -7.39 21.66
C GLU A 218 2.53 -8.05 21.07
N GLU A 219 2.20 -9.23 21.60
CA GLU A 219 0.95 -9.93 21.31
C GLU A 219 -0.22 -8.96 21.51
N PRO A 220 -1.06 -8.70 20.49
CA PRO A 220 -2.15 -7.74 20.64
C PRO A 220 -3.09 -8.26 21.73
N PRO A 221 -3.40 -7.47 22.79
CA PRO A 221 -4.39 -7.87 23.76
C PRO A 221 -5.71 -8.13 23.05
N ALA A 222 -6.38 -9.21 23.46
CA ALA A 222 -7.64 -9.63 22.89
C ALA A 222 -8.60 -8.43 22.76
N PRO A 223 -9.29 -8.27 21.61
CA PRO A 223 -10.30 -7.23 21.48
C PRO A 223 -11.31 -7.35 22.65
N PRO A 224 -11.82 -6.24 23.18
CA PRO A 224 -12.79 -6.29 24.27
C PRO A 224 -13.96 -7.20 23.86
N VAL A 225 -14.29 -8.17 24.72
CA VAL A 225 -15.45 -9.05 24.51
C VAL A 225 -16.69 -8.19 24.62
N ILE A 226 -17.31 -7.90 23.46
CA ILE A 226 -18.59 -7.21 23.40
C ILE A 226 -19.67 -8.24 23.78
N ASN A 227 -20.17 -8.18 25.02
CA ASN A 227 -21.42 -8.85 25.38
C ASN A 227 -22.57 -8.17 24.63
N ARG A 228 -22.91 -8.69 23.44
CA ARG A 228 -24.20 -8.39 22.78
C ARG A 228 -25.30 -9.15 23.52
N GLN A 229 -25.88 -8.53 24.55
CA GLN A 229 -27.17 -8.94 25.09
C GLN A 229 -28.22 -7.86 24.79
N THR A 230 -29.05 -8.20 23.80
CA THR A 230 -30.50 -7.98 23.70
C THR A 230 -31.04 -6.54 23.72
N VAL A 231 -31.34 -6.03 22.51
CA VAL A 231 -32.64 -5.41 22.23
C VAL A 231 -33.32 -6.32 21.21
N ALA A 232 -34.55 -6.70 21.50
CA ALA A 232 -35.29 -7.80 20.90
C ALA A 232 -35.55 -7.63 19.39
N ASP A 233 -35.57 -8.79 18.72
CA ASP A 233 -35.91 -9.03 17.32
C ASP A 233 -37.20 -8.33 16.88
N ASP A 234 -37.09 -7.55 15.80
CA ASP A 234 -38.17 -7.31 14.86
C ASP A 234 -37.69 -7.85 13.50
N PRO A 235 -38.35 -8.85 12.89
CA PRO A 235 -37.81 -9.55 11.73
C PRO A 235 -38.25 -8.81 10.46
N ASP A 236 -37.55 -7.73 10.11
CA ASP A 236 -37.46 -7.17 8.74
C ASP A 236 -36.75 -5.79 8.76
N ASP A 237 -35.43 -5.76 9.04
CA ASP A 237 -34.49 -4.73 8.55
C ASP A 237 -33.10 -4.94 9.19
N GLU A 238 -32.27 -5.84 8.64
CA GLU A 238 -30.81 -5.77 8.85
C GLU A 238 -30.13 -5.29 7.59
N THR A 239 -30.27 -3.98 7.45
CA THR A 239 -29.45 -3.08 6.67
C THR A 239 -27.97 -3.33 6.90
N ASP A 240 -27.27 -3.49 5.78
CA ASP A 240 -25.83 -3.33 5.60
C ASP A 240 -25.29 -2.25 6.54
N ASN A 241 -24.57 -2.67 7.60
CA ASN A 241 -23.77 -1.77 8.40
C ASN A 241 -22.52 -1.40 7.58
N PRO A 242 -22.42 -0.18 7.00
CA PRO A 242 -21.35 0.17 6.07
C PRO A 242 -19.97 0.26 6.75
N PHE A 243 -19.91 0.18 8.08
CA PHE A 243 -18.67 0.21 8.85
C PHE A 243 -17.96 -1.15 8.93
N ALA A 244 -18.65 -2.27 8.70
CA ALA A 244 -18.04 -3.60 8.79
C ALA A 244 -17.07 -3.88 7.61
N ALA A 245 -17.35 -3.32 6.43
CA ALA A 245 -16.54 -3.55 5.22
C ALA A 245 -15.20 -2.77 5.23
N LEU A 246 -15.03 -1.76 6.09
CA LEU A 246 -13.80 -0.97 6.16
C LEU A 246 -12.78 -1.53 7.16
N LEU A 247 -13.22 -2.36 8.12
CA LEU A 247 -12.37 -2.97 9.15
C LEU A 247 -11.72 -4.30 8.71
N GLY A 248 -12.16 -4.90 7.60
CA GLY A 248 -11.64 -6.17 7.09
C GLY A 248 -10.50 -6.07 6.07
N ALA A 249 -9.91 -4.88 5.86
CA ALA A 249 -8.96 -4.63 4.78
C ALA A 249 -7.62 -3.98 5.23
N ILE A 250 -7.12 -4.35 6.41
CA ILE A 250 -5.71 -4.12 6.77
C ILE A 250 -5.06 -5.45 7.09
#